data_AF-V9UZP6-F1
#
_entry.id   AF-V9UZP6-F1
#
_cell.length_a   1.000
_cell.length_b   1.000
_cell.length_c   1.000
_cell.angle_alpha   90.00
_cell.angle_beta   90.00
_cell.angle_gamma   90.00
#
_symmetry.space_group_name_H-M   'P 1'
#
loop_
_entity.id
_entity.type
_entity.pdbx_description
1 polymer ?
#
loop_
_entity_poly.entity_id
_entity_poly.type
_entity_poly.pdbx_seq_one_letter_code
_entity_poly.pdbx_strand_id
1 'polypeptide(L)'
;MNDSHALFGDHSSQLIAQVMDGAQFHAFVGQNLTNAEQLFKSDAVRVVDILGRLVVVTDAPALYSAAVADPAAPAKRRVLSLAQGAATVHDARDLISNIETSNGKERIETTLQIDYSFGVGLRGYAWDVANGGASPDDAALATGSNWDKVATSIKHTAGVMAIGQA
;
A
#
# COMPACT_ATOMS: atom_id res chain seq x y z
N MET A 1 15.26 -3.11 -5.43
CA MET A 1 14.99 -1.91 -4.61
C MET A 1 15.66 -0.68 -5.21
N ASN A 2 16.97 -0.68 -5.41
CA ASN A 2 17.64 0.45 -6.04
C ASN A 2 17.15 0.70 -7.48
N ASP A 3 17.00 -0.36 -8.29
CA ASP A 3 16.53 -0.24 -9.67
C ASP A 3 15.10 0.32 -9.78
N SER A 4 14.23 0.00 -8.82
CA SER A 4 12.90 0.60 -8.77
C SER A 4 12.96 2.10 -8.45
N HIS A 5 13.89 2.56 -7.61
CA HIS A 5 14.06 3.99 -7.34
C HIS A 5 14.62 4.72 -8.55
N ALA A 6 15.44 4.07 -9.36
CA ALA A 6 15.95 4.62 -10.61
C ALA A 6 14.84 4.96 -11.63
N LEU A 7 13.66 4.32 -11.53
CA LEU A 7 12.49 4.68 -12.37
C LEU A 7 11.97 6.10 -12.10
N PHE A 8 12.18 6.62 -10.88
CA PHE A 8 11.92 8.03 -10.56
C PHE A 8 13.05 8.96 -11.02
N GLY A 9 14.21 8.41 -11.40
CA GLY A 9 15.36 9.15 -11.88
C GLY A 9 15.87 10.18 -10.87
N ASP A 10 16.04 11.42 -11.32
CA ASP A 10 16.41 12.60 -10.53
C ASP A 10 15.39 12.93 -9.41
N HIS A 11 14.15 12.45 -9.52
CA HIS A 11 13.13 12.60 -8.48
C HIS A 11 13.14 11.46 -7.45
N SER A 12 14.09 10.52 -7.52
CA SER A 12 14.17 9.40 -6.58
C SER A 12 14.31 9.84 -5.11
N SER A 13 14.83 11.03 -4.85
CA SER A 13 14.88 11.63 -3.50
C SER A 13 13.49 11.90 -2.90
N GLN A 14 12.44 12.02 -3.73
CA GLN A 14 11.07 12.29 -3.28
C GLN A 14 10.36 11.08 -2.66
N LEU A 15 10.90 9.87 -2.83
CA LEU A 15 10.39 8.67 -2.18
C LEU A 15 10.78 8.72 -0.71
N ILE A 16 9.84 8.74 0.23
CA ILE A 16 10.17 8.97 1.66
C ILE A 16 9.96 7.73 2.53
N ALA A 17 9.08 6.82 2.11
CA ALA A 17 8.71 5.64 2.87
C ALA A 17 8.78 4.39 2.01
N GLN A 18 9.14 3.27 2.64
CA GLN A 18 9.15 1.94 2.06
C GLN A 18 8.23 1.04 2.88
N VAL A 19 7.24 0.43 2.24
CA VAL A 19 6.30 -0.50 2.85
C VAL A 19 6.61 -1.91 2.35
N MET A 20 6.83 -2.84 3.27
CA MET A 20 7.17 -4.23 2.97
C MET A 20 6.57 -5.20 3.99
N ASP A 21 6.51 -6.47 3.62
CA ASP A 21 6.10 -7.53 4.54
C ASP A 21 7.26 -7.94 5.47
N GLY A 22 6.92 -8.58 6.59
CA GLY A 22 7.90 -8.95 7.62
C GLY A 22 8.99 -9.89 7.11
N ALA A 23 8.65 -10.86 6.26
CA ALA A 23 9.65 -11.82 5.80
C ALA A 23 10.61 -11.19 4.76
N GLN A 24 10.18 -10.20 3.97
CA GLN A 24 11.10 -9.43 3.12
C GLN A 24 12.03 -8.53 3.94
N PHE A 25 11.53 -7.94 5.03
CA PHE A 25 12.37 -7.20 5.96
C PHE A 25 13.47 -8.08 6.57
N HIS A 26 13.12 -9.27 7.06
CA HIS A 26 14.09 -10.22 7.60
C HIS A 26 15.07 -10.74 6.55
N ALA A 27 14.65 -10.89 5.28
CA ALA A 27 15.56 -11.24 4.19
C ALA A 27 16.63 -10.15 3.96
N PHE A 28 16.25 -8.86 3.99
CA PHE A 28 17.21 -7.76 3.89
C PHE A 28 18.14 -7.68 5.10
N VAL A 29 17.62 -7.95 6.30
CA VAL A 29 18.47 -8.09 7.49
C VAL A 29 19.47 -9.20 7.28
N GLY A 30 19.05 -10.40 6.87
CA GLY A 30 19.93 -11.53 6.59
C GLY A 30 21.03 -11.22 5.56
N GLN A 31 20.68 -10.57 4.45
CA GLN A 31 21.66 -10.13 3.44
C GLN A 31 22.66 -9.11 4.00
N ASN A 32 22.22 -8.21 4.88
CA ASN A 32 23.12 -7.29 5.59
C ASN A 32 24.01 -7.98 6.63
N LEU A 33 23.59 -9.10 7.24
CA LEU A 33 24.47 -9.91 8.09
C LEU A 33 25.58 -10.60 7.28
N THR A 34 25.27 -11.05 6.06
CA THR A 34 26.22 -11.77 5.20
C THR A 34 27.24 -10.83 4.53
N ASN A 35 26.93 -9.53 4.44
CA ASN A 35 27.85 -8.50 3.95
C ASN A 35 28.97 -8.22 4.96
N ALA A 36 30.08 -8.96 4.83
CA ALA A 36 31.24 -8.89 5.73
C ALA A 36 32.00 -7.55 5.71
N GLU A 37 31.68 -6.60 4.82
CA GLU A 37 32.36 -5.30 4.72
C GLU A 37 31.85 -4.23 5.70
N GLN A 38 30.77 -4.47 6.46
CA GLN A 38 30.31 -3.55 7.52
C GLN A 38 30.84 -3.93 8.91
N LEU A 39 31.92 -4.71 9.00
CA LEU A 39 32.47 -5.27 10.24
C LEU A 39 33.09 -4.26 11.23
N PHE A 40 33.05 -2.95 10.95
CA PHE A 40 33.58 -1.94 11.86
C PHE A 40 32.65 -0.73 12.01
N LYS A 41 31.50 -0.89 12.66
CA LYS A 41 30.84 0.20 13.39
C LYS A 41 30.39 -0.27 14.78
N SER A 42 30.86 0.48 15.78
CA SER A 42 30.80 0.25 17.22
C SER A 42 29.37 0.31 17.81
N ASP A 43 29.00 -0.78 18.51
CA ASP A 43 28.48 -0.90 19.88
C ASP A 43 27.14 -0.31 20.40
N ALA A 44 26.18 0.15 19.57
CA ALA A 44 24.81 0.29 20.11
C ALA A 44 23.65 0.39 19.11
N VAL A 45 23.88 0.75 17.85
CA VAL A 45 22.76 1.02 16.93
C VAL A 45 23.00 0.32 15.61
N ARG A 46 22.38 -0.85 15.45
CA ARG A 46 22.21 -1.46 14.15
C ARG A 46 21.12 -0.70 13.39
N VAL A 47 21.48 0.41 12.77
CA VAL A 47 20.62 1.02 11.75
C VAL A 47 20.63 0.05 10.57
N VAL A 48 19.57 -0.75 10.44
CA VAL A 48 19.29 -1.46 9.19
C VAL A 48 18.88 -0.39 8.20
N ASP A 49 19.87 0.26 7.61
CA ASP A 49 19.67 1.41 6.74
C ASP A 49 19.28 0.90 5.35
N ILE A 50 17.98 0.75 5.11
CA ILE A 50 17.45 0.45 3.77
C ILE A 50 17.36 1.77 3.00
N LEU A 51 18.51 2.27 2.54
CA LEU A 51 18.66 3.47 1.69
C LEU A 51 18.26 4.81 2.34
N GLY A 52 18.33 4.95 3.66
CA GLY A 52 18.08 6.19 4.39
C GLY A 52 16.61 6.58 4.50
N ARG A 53 15.68 5.64 4.22
CA ARG A 53 14.24 5.91 4.17
C ARG A 53 13.49 5.23 5.30
N LEU A 54 12.35 5.78 5.66
CA LEU A 54 11.46 5.17 6.66
C LEU A 54 10.98 3.81 6.16
N VAL A 55 11.12 2.77 6.97
CA VAL A 55 10.62 1.42 6.67
C VAL A 55 9.39 1.14 7.52
N VAL A 56 8.28 0.83 6.87
CA VAL A 56 7.03 0.40 7.47
C VAL A 56 6.85 -1.08 7.17
N VAL A 57 6.78 -1.89 8.23
CA VAL A 57 6.57 -3.34 8.11
C VAL A 57 5.12 -3.64 8.45
N THR A 58 4.40 -4.28 7.52
CA THR A 58 3.00 -4.65 7.70
C THR A 58 2.67 -5.92 6.93
N ASP A 59 1.84 -6.77 7.51
CA ASP A 59 1.37 -8.00 6.89
C ASP A 59 0.12 -7.73 6.05
N ALA A 60 0.31 -7.03 4.92
CA ALA A 60 -0.76 -6.70 4.00
C ALA A 60 -0.84 -7.76 2.88
N PRO A 61 -2.00 -8.39 2.62
CA PRO A 61 -2.16 -9.40 1.57
C PRO A 61 -1.73 -8.91 0.18
N ALA A 62 -1.85 -7.60 -0.10
CA ALA A 62 -1.45 -7.01 -1.36
C ALA A 62 0.08 -7.05 -1.62
N LEU A 63 0.90 -7.20 -0.57
CA LEU A 63 2.37 -7.22 -0.67
C LEU A 63 2.93 -8.59 -1.06
N TYR A 64 2.10 -9.63 -1.10
CA TYR A 64 2.50 -10.99 -1.46
C TYR A 64 1.56 -11.56 -2.52
N SER A 65 2.13 -12.29 -3.48
CA SER A 65 1.35 -13.18 -4.34
C SER A 65 1.91 -14.59 -4.23
N ALA A 66 1.04 -15.54 -3.87
CA ALA A 66 1.39 -16.96 -3.83
C ALA A 66 1.80 -17.46 -5.22
N ALA A 67 2.59 -18.54 -5.24
CA ALA A 67 2.91 -19.23 -6.47
C ALA A 67 1.63 -19.83 -7.07
N VAL A 68 1.47 -19.68 -8.38
CA VAL A 68 0.35 -20.26 -9.13
C VAL A 68 0.91 -21.36 -10.00
N ALA A 69 0.27 -22.52 -10.02
CA ALA A 69 0.71 -23.66 -10.81
C ALA A 69 0.35 -23.52 -12.30
N ASP A 70 -0.74 -22.81 -12.62
CA ASP A 70 -1.22 -22.62 -13.99
C ASP A 70 -1.91 -21.24 -14.20
N PRO A 71 -1.37 -20.35 -15.06
CA PRO A 71 -0.04 -20.45 -15.67
C PRO A 71 1.04 -20.37 -14.59
N ALA A 72 2.11 -21.16 -14.74
CA ALA A 72 3.18 -21.25 -13.74
C ALA A 72 3.80 -19.88 -13.45
N ALA A 73 3.58 -19.37 -12.23
CA ALA A 73 4.11 -18.11 -11.77
C ALA A 73 4.74 -18.29 -10.39
N PRO A 74 6.02 -17.93 -10.18
CA PRO A 74 6.65 -18.01 -8.87
C PRO A 74 5.97 -17.06 -7.89
N ALA A 75 6.06 -17.37 -6.59
CA ALA A 75 5.62 -16.46 -5.56
C ALA A 75 6.41 -15.13 -5.68
N LYS A 76 5.72 -14.01 -5.48
CA LYS A 76 6.32 -12.68 -5.60
C LYS A 76 6.07 -11.91 -4.32
N ARG A 77 7.08 -11.17 -3.90
CA ARG A 77 7.02 -10.20 -2.81
C ARG A 77 7.15 -8.81 -3.39
N ARG A 78 6.36 -7.88 -2.87
CA ARG A 78 6.30 -6.51 -3.35
C ARG A 78 6.75 -5.58 -2.24
N VAL A 79 7.61 -4.62 -2.59
CA VAL A 79 7.98 -3.53 -1.71
C VAL A 79 7.56 -2.22 -2.37
N LEU A 80 6.71 -1.47 -1.69
CA LEU A 80 6.22 -0.18 -2.17
C LEU A 80 7.12 0.92 -1.67
N SER A 81 7.69 1.72 -2.57
CA SER A 81 8.38 2.96 -2.22
C SER A 81 7.49 4.14 -2.58
N LEU A 82 7.07 4.89 -1.57
CA LEU A 82 6.01 5.90 -1.69
C LEU A 82 6.59 7.31 -1.57
N ALA A 83 6.09 8.20 -2.42
CA ALA A 83 6.33 9.63 -2.31
C ALA A 83 5.45 10.26 -1.21
N GLN A 84 5.79 11.49 -0.80
CA GLN A 84 4.95 12.23 0.13
C GLN A 84 3.53 12.42 -0.44
N GLY A 85 2.51 12.18 0.38
CA GLY A 85 1.11 12.31 -0.03
C GLY A 85 0.69 11.29 -1.09
N ALA A 86 1.35 10.12 -1.16
CA ALA A 86 1.06 9.06 -2.12
C ALA A 86 -0.42 8.64 -2.13
N ALA A 87 -1.00 8.50 -0.93
CA ALA A 87 -2.42 8.25 -0.71
C ALA A 87 -2.93 9.24 0.34
N THR A 88 -4.15 9.72 0.13
CA THR A 88 -4.86 10.62 1.05
C THR A 88 -6.26 10.09 1.23
N VAL A 89 -6.69 9.95 2.48
CA VAL A 89 -8.08 9.65 2.82
C VAL A 89 -8.66 10.91 3.44
N HIS A 90 -9.78 11.36 2.92
CA HIS A 90 -10.52 12.50 3.45
C HIS A 90 -11.91 12.05 3.88
N ASP A 91 -12.32 12.50 5.05
CA ASP A 91 -13.66 12.27 5.57
C ASP A 91 -14.63 13.27 4.93
N ALA A 92 -15.76 12.77 4.41
CA ALA A 92 -16.81 13.63 3.86
C ALA A 92 -17.70 14.24 4.95
N ARG A 93 -17.52 13.83 6.21
CA ARG A 93 -18.23 14.31 7.41
C ARG A 93 -19.75 14.10 7.33
N ASP A 94 -20.20 13.15 6.52
CA ASP A 94 -21.57 12.68 6.48
C ASP A 94 -21.67 11.40 7.31
N LEU A 95 -22.41 11.48 8.42
CA LEU A 95 -22.76 10.33 9.24
C LEU A 95 -24.27 10.27 9.32
N ILE A 96 -24.85 9.25 8.71
CA ILE A 96 -26.29 9.03 8.73
C ILE A 96 -26.54 7.79 9.57
N SER A 97 -27.16 7.97 10.74
CA SER A 97 -27.55 6.87 11.62
C SER A 97 -29.05 6.66 11.58
N ASN A 98 -29.49 5.44 11.35
CA ASN A 98 -30.88 5.02 11.52
C ASN A 98 -30.97 3.98 12.63
N ILE A 99 -31.90 4.20 13.56
CA ILE A 99 -32.19 3.28 14.65
C ILE A 99 -33.66 2.90 14.52
N GLU A 100 -33.92 1.63 14.24
CA GLU A 100 -35.28 1.11 14.16
C GLU A 100 -35.49 0.05 15.24
N THR A 101 -36.49 0.28 16.08
CA THR A 101 -36.94 -0.70 17.07
C THR A 101 -38.20 -1.38 16.55
N SER A 102 -38.14 -2.69 16.32
CA SER A 102 -39.27 -3.45 15.81
C SER A 102 -39.93 -4.28 16.92
N ASN A 103 -41.27 -4.27 16.91
CA ASN A 103 -42.12 -5.06 17.80
C ASN A 103 -42.80 -6.18 17.00
N GLY A 104 -43.18 -7.30 17.65
CA GLY A 104 -43.87 -8.42 17.00
C GLY A 104 -43.09 -9.74 16.95
N LYS A 105 -41.89 -9.77 17.53
CA LYS A 105 -41.13 -11.01 17.82
C LYS A 105 -41.18 -11.34 19.31
N GLU A 106 -40.73 -12.53 19.71
CA GLU A 106 -40.64 -12.95 21.13
C GLU A 106 -39.78 -11.99 21.98
N ARG A 107 -38.87 -11.23 21.35
CA ARG A 107 -38.12 -10.13 21.96
C ARG A 107 -38.13 -8.89 21.08
N ILE A 108 -37.99 -7.72 21.71
CA ILE A 108 -37.71 -6.46 21.03
C ILE A 108 -36.34 -6.57 20.35
N GLU A 109 -36.31 -6.27 19.05
CA GLU A 109 -35.07 -6.14 18.28
C GLU A 109 -34.84 -4.66 17.96
N THR A 110 -33.57 -4.25 17.96
CA THR A 110 -33.17 -2.91 17.56
C THR A 110 -32.07 -3.04 16.52
N THR A 111 -32.31 -2.48 15.34
CA THR A 111 -31.33 -2.40 14.27
C THR A 111 -30.70 -1.02 14.26
N LEU A 112 -29.37 -0.98 14.20
CA LEU A 112 -28.58 0.23 14.01
C LEU A 112 -27.93 0.13 12.64
N GLN A 113 -28.23 1.11 11.79
CA GLN A 113 -27.57 1.30 10.51
C GLN A 113 -26.81 2.62 10.55
N ILE A 114 -25.57 2.60 10.07
CA ILE A 114 -24.71 3.77 10.00
C ILE A 114 -24.10 3.80 8.62
N ASP A 115 -24.42 4.84 7.87
CA ASP A 115 -23.82 5.13 6.57
C ASP A 115 -22.86 6.32 6.73
N TYR A 116 -21.71 6.22 6.09
CA TYR A 116 -20.72 7.29 6.02
C TYR A 116 -20.01 7.27 4.68
N SER A 117 -19.55 8.43 4.23
CA SER A 117 -18.72 8.55 3.03
C SER A 117 -17.31 9.00 3.40
N PHE A 118 -16.34 8.44 2.69
CA PHE A 118 -14.97 8.93 2.70
C PHE A 118 -14.47 8.95 1.27
N GLY A 119 -13.57 9.88 0.97
CA GLY A 119 -12.91 9.94 -0.32
C GLY A 119 -11.45 9.50 -0.22
N VAL A 120 -10.98 8.86 -1.28
CA VAL A 120 -9.59 8.41 -1.41
C VAL A 120 -8.98 9.12 -2.62
N GLY A 121 -7.84 9.78 -2.39
CA GLY A 121 -7.03 10.39 -3.44
C GLY A 121 -5.68 9.71 -3.55
N LEU A 122 -5.32 9.28 -4.77
CA LEU A 122 -4.00 8.75 -5.09
C LEU A 122 -3.20 9.76 -5.91
N ARG A 123 -1.97 10.03 -5.51
CA ARG A 123 -1.14 11.04 -6.16
C ARG A 123 -0.86 10.67 -7.62
N GLY A 124 -1.26 11.54 -8.54
CA GLY A 124 -1.05 11.37 -9.98
C GLY A 124 -2.03 10.43 -10.68
N TYR A 125 -3.05 9.95 -9.96
CA TYR A 125 -4.14 9.12 -10.50
C TYR A 125 -5.50 9.77 -10.19
N ALA A 126 -6.41 9.69 -11.14
CA ALA A 126 -7.81 10.06 -10.96
C ALA A 126 -8.67 8.79 -10.96
N TRP A 127 -9.73 8.81 -10.17
CA TRP A 127 -10.71 7.72 -10.16
C TRP A 127 -11.57 7.79 -11.43
N ASP A 128 -11.67 6.67 -12.14
CA ASP A 128 -12.57 6.54 -13.28
C ASP A 128 -13.96 6.08 -12.81
N VAL A 129 -14.89 7.03 -12.72
CA VAL A 129 -16.29 6.76 -12.32
C VAL A 129 -17.03 5.91 -13.35
N ALA A 130 -16.65 5.96 -14.64
CA ALA A 130 -17.29 5.15 -15.67
C ALA A 130 -16.92 3.67 -15.55
N ASN A 131 -15.68 3.37 -15.17
CA ASN A 131 -15.20 2.00 -15.01
C ASN A 131 -15.42 1.44 -13.59
N GLY A 132 -15.10 2.23 -12.56
CA GLY A 132 -15.17 1.81 -11.16
C GLY A 132 -16.47 2.12 -10.43
N GLY A 133 -17.35 2.93 -11.02
CA GLY A 133 -18.62 3.34 -10.42
C GLY A 133 -18.49 4.50 -9.42
N ALA A 134 -19.64 5.08 -9.06
CA ALA A 134 -19.73 6.22 -8.14
C ALA A 134 -19.60 5.83 -6.66
N SER A 135 -19.94 4.58 -6.32
CA SER A 135 -19.83 4.02 -4.97
C SER A 135 -19.10 2.68 -5.07
N PRO A 136 -17.76 2.70 -5.18
CA PRO A 136 -16.98 1.49 -5.36
C PRO A 136 -16.96 0.62 -4.11
N ASP A 137 -16.86 -0.70 -4.31
CA ASP A 137 -16.49 -1.63 -3.26
C ASP A 137 -14.95 -1.75 -3.13
N ASP A 138 -14.49 -2.47 -2.12
CA ASP A 138 -13.05 -2.68 -1.88
C ASP A 138 -12.34 -3.34 -3.07
N ALA A 139 -13.05 -4.20 -3.81
CA ALA A 139 -12.50 -4.88 -4.98
C ALA A 139 -12.30 -3.90 -6.15
N ALA A 140 -13.27 -3.01 -6.37
CA ALA A 140 -13.17 -1.95 -7.36
C ALA A 140 -12.07 -0.95 -7.00
N LEU A 141 -11.92 -0.58 -5.73
CA LEU A 141 -10.84 0.31 -5.27
C LEU A 141 -9.46 -0.32 -5.47
N ALA A 142 -9.32 -1.63 -5.24
CA ALA A 142 -8.08 -2.37 -5.43
C ALA A 142 -7.72 -2.61 -6.90
N THR A 143 -8.68 -2.41 -7.82
CA THR A 143 -8.51 -2.69 -9.24
C THR A 143 -7.83 -1.50 -9.94
N GLY A 144 -6.58 -1.70 -10.36
CA GLY A 144 -5.77 -0.64 -10.96
C GLY A 144 -6.31 -0.06 -12.27
N SER A 145 -7.14 -0.79 -13.03
CA SER A 145 -7.78 -0.27 -14.25
C SER A 145 -8.87 0.76 -13.99
N ASN A 146 -9.31 0.93 -12.74
CA ASN A 146 -10.27 1.96 -12.34
C ASN A 146 -9.57 3.28 -11.97
N TRP A 147 -8.24 3.33 -12.10
CA TRP A 147 -7.41 4.49 -11.79
C TRP A 147 -6.68 4.97 -13.03
N ASP A 148 -7.08 6.13 -13.54
CA ASP A 148 -6.44 6.75 -14.69
C ASP A 148 -5.24 7.58 -14.27
N LYS A 149 -4.10 7.32 -14.89
CA LYS A 149 -2.90 8.14 -14.67
C LYS A 149 -3.08 9.50 -15.34
N VAL A 150 -3.34 10.52 -14.54
CA VAL A 150 -3.42 11.92 -15.00
C VAL A 150 -2.07 12.63 -14.99
N ALA A 151 -1.09 12.11 -14.25
CA ALA A 151 0.26 12.68 -14.22
C ALA A 151 0.99 12.48 -15.57
N THR A 152 1.50 13.56 -16.14
CA THR A 152 2.27 13.55 -17.40
C THR A 152 3.56 12.74 -17.31
N SER A 153 4.14 12.63 -16.11
CA SER A 153 5.35 11.85 -15.83
C SER A 153 5.11 10.86 -14.70
N ILE A 154 5.73 9.68 -14.80
CA ILE A 154 5.74 8.67 -13.71
C ILE A 154 6.41 9.26 -12.46
N LYS A 155 7.34 10.20 -12.62
CA LYS A 155 8.05 10.86 -11.50
C LYS A 155 7.12 11.66 -10.59
N HIS A 156 5.90 11.98 -11.05
CA HIS A 156 4.91 12.75 -10.28
C HIS A 156 3.77 11.88 -9.74
N THR A 157 3.88 10.55 -9.82
CA THR A 157 2.88 9.62 -9.27
C THR A 157 3.16 9.26 -7.81
N ALA A 158 2.29 8.44 -7.23
CA ALA A 158 2.33 7.99 -5.84
C ALA A 158 3.64 7.29 -5.43
N GLY A 159 4.36 6.65 -6.36
CA GLY A 159 5.60 5.95 -6.05
C GLY A 159 5.94 4.84 -7.05
N VAL A 160 6.81 3.93 -6.60
CA VAL A 160 7.28 2.77 -7.36
C VAL A 160 7.14 1.50 -6.55
N MET A 161 6.97 0.38 -7.24
CA MET A 161 6.92 -0.94 -6.64
C MET A 161 8.13 -1.76 -7.11
N ALA A 162 8.90 -2.30 -6.16
CA ALA A 162 9.86 -3.34 -6.44
C ALA A 162 9.18 -4.70 -6.33
N ILE A 163 9.38 -5.57 -7.30
CA ILE A 163 8.87 -6.95 -7.26
C ILE A 163 10.08 -7.88 -7.20
N GLY A 164 10.19 -8.63 -6.11
CA GLY A 164 11.15 -9.72 -5.95
C GLY A 164 10.47 -11.07 -6.09
N GLN A 165 11.23 -12.08 -6.50
CA GLN A 165 10.82 -13.48 -6.30
C GLN A 165 10.88 -13.78 -4.80
N ALA A 166 9.86 -14.48 -4.30
CA ALA A 166 9.75 -14.86 -2.89
C ALA A 166 10.71 -16.00 -2.51
#